data_AF-A0A2C9L368-F1
#
_entry.id   AF-A0A2C9L368-F1
#
_cell.length_a   1.000
_cell.length_b   1.000
_cell.length_c   1.000
_cell.angle_alpha   90.00
_cell.angle_beta   90.00
_cell.angle_gamma   90.00
#
_symmetry.space_group_name_H-M   'P 1'
#
loop_
_entity.id
_entity.type
_entity.pdbx_description
1 polymer ?
#
loop_
_entity_poly.entity_id
_entity_poly.type
_entity_poly.pdbx_seq_one_letter_code
_entity_poly.pdbx_strand_id
1 'polypeptide(L)'
;MTSFKMIMENSERLINRLADNSGLEKWMVENILQYANQMPKQKGGDVDLLIFMAQMSRQFDLNSVILIQSMYETLKKAKTQSMTVEEYARAICLFLSDDLDSKVEFVFRVYDVNHDGMVEWHELYTLLR
;
A
#
# COMPACT_ATOMS: atom_id res chain seq x y z
N MET A 1 -26.59 -14.22 -13.13
CA MET A 1 -25.82 -15.12 -12.24
C MET A 1 -24.30 -15.14 -12.53
N THR A 2 -23.83 -14.66 -13.68
CA THR A 2 -22.40 -14.65 -14.07
C THR A 2 -21.54 -13.60 -13.33
N SER A 3 -22.12 -12.44 -12.98
CA SER A 3 -21.37 -11.32 -12.36
C SER A 3 -20.84 -11.64 -10.95
N PHE A 4 -21.68 -12.24 -10.08
CA PHE A 4 -21.27 -12.56 -8.71
C PHE A 4 -20.16 -13.62 -8.64
N LYS A 5 -20.26 -14.69 -9.45
CA LYS A 5 -19.20 -15.70 -9.54
C LYS A 5 -17.88 -15.11 -10.04
N MET A 6 -17.93 -14.24 -11.05
CA MET A 6 -16.74 -13.57 -11.58
C MET A 6 -16.09 -12.65 -10.54
N ILE A 7 -16.87 -11.96 -9.71
CA ILE A 7 -16.36 -11.13 -8.60
C ILE A 7 -15.65 -12.01 -7.56
N MET A 8 -16.25 -13.14 -7.19
CA MET A 8 -15.64 -14.08 -6.24
C MET A 8 -14.33 -14.66 -6.78
N GLU A 9 -14.31 -15.14 -8.04
CA GLU A 9 -13.11 -15.66 -8.67
C GLU A 9 -11.99 -14.62 -8.77
N ASN A 10 -12.33 -13.37 -9.08
CA ASN A 10 -11.35 -12.27 -9.11
C ASN A 10 -10.79 -11.96 -7.72
N SER A 11 -11.64 -11.96 -6.68
CA SER A 11 -11.22 -11.76 -5.30
C SER A 11 -10.28 -12.88 -4.84
N GLU A 12 -10.61 -14.13 -5.14
CA GLU A 12 -9.79 -15.29 -4.78
C GLU A 12 -8.42 -15.25 -5.48
N ARG A 13 -8.38 -14.88 -6.76
CA ARG A 13 -7.12 -14.66 -7.49
C ARG A 13 -6.27 -13.56 -6.86
N LEU A 14 -6.89 -12.49 -6.38
CA LEU A 14 -6.19 -11.40 -5.71
C LEU A 14 -5.61 -11.85 -4.37
N ILE A 15 -6.40 -12.54 -3.54
CA ILE A 15 -5.97 -13.10 -2.26
C ILE A 15 -4.76 -14.02 -2.45
N ASN A 16 -4.85 -14.95 -3.40
CA ASN A 16 -3.76 -15.88 -3.69
C ASN A 16 -2.48 -15.13 -4.09
N ARG A 17 -2.59 -14.16 -5.00
CA ARG A 17 -1.43 -13.37 -5.45
C ARG A 17 -0.78 -12.57 -4.31
N LEU A 18 -1.58 -11.96 -3.45
CA LEU A 18 -1.07 -11.18 -2.32
C LEU A 18 -0.43 -12.09 -1.27
N ALA A 19 -1.02 -13.26 -1.00
CA ALA A 19 -0.44 -14.25 -0.08
C ALA A 19 0.91 -14.77 -0.60
N ASP A 20 0.98 -15.16 -1.88
CA ASP A 20 2.20 -15.68 -2.51
C ASP A 20 3.33 -14.64 -2.49
N ASN A 21 3.02 -13.36 -2.76
CA ASN A 21 4.03 -12.30 -2.80
C ASN A 21 4.48 -11.82 -1.43
N SER A 22 3.65 -11.96 -0.39
CA SER A 22 3.97 -11.45 0.96
C SER A 22 4.44 -12.54 1.93
N GLY A 23 4.21 -13.82 1.60
CA GLY A 23 4.43 -14.93 2.51
C GLY A 23 3.39 -15.05 3.64
N LEU A 24 2.34 -14.21 3.63
CA LEU A 24 1.30 -14.21 4.64
C LEU A 24 0.29 -15.33 4.42
N GLU A 25 -0.31 -15.81 5.51
CA GLU A 25 -1.40 -16.78 5.44
C GLU A 25 -2.64 -16.16 4.75
N LYS A 26 -3.34 -16.96 3.93
CA LYS A 26 -4.47 -16.48 3.12
C LYS A 26 -5.57 -15.81 3.94
N TRP A 27 -5.93 -16.37 5.10
CA TRP A 27 -6.96 -15.79 5.96
C TRP A 27 -6.57 -14.39 6.48
N MET A 28 -5.27 -14.14 6.66
CA MET A 28 -4.78 -12.83 7.09
C MET A 28 -4.89 -11.82 5.94
N VAL A 29 -4.55 -12.24 4.72
CA VAL A 29 -4.75 -11.44 3.51
C VAL A 29 -6.24 -11.14 3.26
N GLU A 30 -7.12 -12.11 3.50
CA GLU A 30 -8.58 -11.92 3.44
C GLU A 30 -9.05 -10.85 4.43
N ASN A 31 -8.58 -10.92 5.67
CA ASN A 31 -8.90 -9.92 6.69
C ASN A 31 -8.40 -8.52 6.31
N ILE A 32 -7.18 -8.42 5.77
CA ILE A 32 -6.61 -7.15 5.28
C ILE A 32 -7.49 -6.58 4.16
N LEU A 33 -7.90 -7.40 3.18
CA LEU A 33 -8.77 -6.97 2.10
C LEU A 33 -10.16 -6.58 2.60
N GLN A 34 -10.72 -7.31 3.57
CA GLN A 34 -12.01 -6.97 4.17
C GLN A 34 -11.94 -5.63 4.90
N TYR A 35 -10.88 -5.43 5.69
CA TYR A 35 -10.60 -4.16 6.35
C TYR A 35 -10.49 -3.02 5.33
N ALA A 36 -9.67 -3.20 4.29
CA ALA A 36 -9.46 -2.21 3.26
C ALA A 36 -10.76 -1.88 2.48
N ASN A 37 -11.63 -2.88 2.32
CA ASN A 37 -12.94 -2.68 1.70
C ASN A 37 -13.91 -1.86 2.53
N GLN A 38 -13.80 -1.92 3.86
CA GLN A 38 -14.66 -1.21 4.81
C GLN A 38 -14.15 0.20 5.16
N MET A 39 -12.94 0.56 4.71
CA MET A 39 -12.41 1.90 4.93
C MET A 39 -13.32 2.98 4.34
N PRO A 40 -13.39 4.17 4.97
CA PRO A 40 -13.96 5.35 4.33
C PRO A 40 -13.30 5.57 2.98
N LYS A 41 -14.10 5.81 1.93
CA LYS A 41 -13.63 5.98 0.56
C LYS A 41 -14.26 7.23 -0.04
N GLN A 42 -13.55 7.91 -0.94
CA GLN A 42 -14.15 8.97 -1.74
C GLN A 42 -15.13 8.40 -2.79
N LYS A 43 -15.87 9.29 -3.47
CA LYS A 43 -16.68 8.93 -4.64
C LYS A 43 -15.79 8.27 -5.69
N GLY A 44 -15.92 6.96 -5.86
CA GLY A 44 -15.06 6.14 -6.74
C GLY A 44 -14.59 4.84 -6.08
N GLY A 45 -14.61 4.75 -4.75
CA GLY A 45 -14.24 3.53 -4.01
C GLY A 45 -12.75 3.39 -3.71
N ASP A 46 -11.96 4.41 -4.06
CA ASP A 46 -10.51 4.45 -3.83
C ASP A 46 -10.15 5.10 -2.50
N VAL A 47 -8.92 4.83 -2.07
CA VAL A 47 -8.24 5.38 -0.91
C VAL A 47 -7.47 6.63 -1.34
N ASP A 48 -7.84 7.79 -0.81
CA ASP A 48 -7.10 9.02 -1.05
C ASP A 48 -5.93 9.18 -0.06
N LEU A 49 -5.09 10.20 -0.29
CA LEU A 49 -3.96 10.51 0.57
C LEU A 49 -4.38 10.85 2.01
N LEU A 50 -5.52 11.53 2.22
CA LEU A 50 -5.98 11.93 3.54
C LEU A 50 -6.37 10.71 4.40
N ILE A 51 -7.11 9.77 3.81
CA ILE A 51 -7.49 8.50 4.42
C ILE A 51 -6.23 7.69 4.71
N PHE A 52 -5.31 7.58 3.74
CA PHE A 52 -4.05 6.87 3.91
C PHE A 52 -3.24 7.45 5.08
N MET A 53 -3.06 8.78 5.13
CA MET A 53 -2.38 9.47 6.23
C MET A 53 -3.04 9.21 7.57
N ALA A 54 -4.37 9.27 7.64
CA ALA A 54 -5.11 8.98 8.87
C ALA A 54 -4.89 7.54 9.36
N GLN A 55 -4.81 6.56 8.44
CA GLN A 55 -4.50 5.18 8.82
C GLN A 55 -3.04 5.01 9.26
N MET A 56 -2.09 5.63 8.56
CA MET A 56 -0.68 5.54 8.92
C MET A 56 -0.37 6.14 10.29
N SER A 57 -0.96 7.30 10.60
CA SER A 57 -0.86 7.91 11.92
C SER A 57 -1.53 7.05 13.00
N ARG A 58 -2.77 6.58 12.77
CA ARG A 58 -3.53 5.86 13.80
C ARG A 58 -3.01 4.45 14.09
N GLN A 59 -2.56 3.71 13.08
CA GLN A 59 -2.19 2.30 13.23
C GLN A 59 -0.69 2.10 13.45
N PHE A 60 0.15 2.99 12.90
CA PHE A 60 1.61 2.81 12.87
C PHE A 60 2.38 3.96 13.54
N ASP A 61 1.69 4.95 14.12
CA ASP A 61 2.29 6.16 14.70
C ASP A 61 3.22 6.92 13.74
N LEU A 62 2.95 6.81 12.43
CA LEU A 62 3.67 7.53 11.39
C LEU A 62 3.00 8.90 11.21
N ASN A 63 3.72 9.95 11.60
CA ASN A 63 3.19 11.32 11.60
C ASN A 63 3.93 12.28 10.64
N SER A 64 5.03 11.83 10.01
CA SER A 64 5.74 12.64 9.01
C SER A 64 4.93 12.70 7.72
N VAL A 65 4.37 13.88 7.44
CA VAL A 65 3.54 14.14 6.26
C VAL A 65 4.30 13.82 4.97
N ILE A 66 5.57 14.22 4.89
CA ILE A 66 6.40 14.05 3.68
C ILE A 66 6.70 12.57 3.44
N LEU A 67 7.08 11.83 4.49
CA LEU A 67 7.32 10.38 4.39
C LEU A 67 6.06 9.64 3.97
N ILE A 68 4.91 9.92 4.60
CA ILE A 68 3.65 9.24 4.27
C ILE A 68 3.21 9.58 2.85
N GLN A 69 3.39 10.82 2.40
CA GLN A 69 3.11 11.21 1.02
C GLN A 69 4.01 10.47 0.04
N SER A 70 5.31 10.35 0.31
CA SER A 70 6.23 9.58 -0.54
C SER A 70 5.85 8.09 -0.58
N MET A 71 5.47 7.49 0.55
CA MET A 71 4.94 6.13 0.62
C MET A 71 3.69 5.97 -0.24
N TYR A 72 2.75 6.91 -0.14
CA TYR A 72 1.52 6.90 -0.92
C TYR A 72 1.80 6.95 -2.43
N GLU A 73 2.68 7.85 -2.87
CA GLU A 73 3.07 7.98 -4.28
C GLU A 73 3.82 6.74 -4.79
N THR A 74 4.67 6.12 -3.97
CA THR A 74 5.41 4.90 -4.30
C THR A 74 4.50 3.68 -4.46
N LEU A 75 3.46 3.56 -3.62
CA LEU A 75 2.53 2.43 -3.61
C LEU A 75 1.48 2.51 -4.71
N LYS A 76 1.09 3.73 -5.07
CA LYS A 76 0.11 4.05 -6.10
C LYS A 76 0.71 3.82 -7.49
N LYS A 77 -0.08 3.29 -8.42
CA LYS A 77 0.31 3.25 -9.83
C LYS A 77 0.53 4.67 -10.37
N ALA A 78 1.68 4.94 -10.99
CA ALA A 78 2.15 6.27 -11.42
C ALA A 78 1.17 7.17 -12.22
N LYS A 79 0.08 6.63 -12.78
CA LYS A 79 -0.91 7.39 -13.56
C LYS A 79 -2.26 7.59 -12.85
N THR A 80 -2.41 7.14 -11.61
CA THR A 80 -3.67 7.29 -10.86
C THR A 80 -3.58 8.48 -9.91
N GLN A 81 -4.74 9.13 -9.67
CA GLN A 81 -4.85 10.19 -8.66
C GLN A 81 -5.04 9.62 -7.25
N SER A 82 -5.63 8.44 -7.18
CA SER A 82 -6.01 7.72 -5.97
C SER A 82 -5.37 6.34 -5.92
N MET A 83 -5.26 5.79 -4.71
CA MET A 83 -4.82 4.42 -4.47
C MET A 83 -6.04 3.49 -4.44
N THR A 84 -5.99 2.39 -5.17
CA THR A 84 -7.01 1.35 -5.15
C THR A 84 -6.96 0.54 -3.84
N VAL A 85 -8.06 -0.15 -3.52
CA VAL A 85 -8.12 -1.08 -2.36
C VAL A 85 -7.03 -2.16 -2.44
N GLU A 86 -6.73 -2.65 -3.65
CA GLU A 86 -5.67 -3.64 -3.88
C GLU A 86 -4.29 -3.07 -3.54
N GLU A 87 -3.98 -1.84 -3.96
CA GLU A 87 -2.70 -1.19 -3.66
C GLU A 87 -2.54 -0.93 -2.17
N TYR A 88 -3.61 -0.51 -1.48
CA TYR A 88 -3.59 -0.38 -0.03
C TYR A 88 -3.37 -1.73 0.66
N ALA A 89 -4.10 -2.77 0.26
CA ALA A 89 -3.95 -4.11 0.83
C ALA A 89 -2.52 -4.64 0.61
N ARG A 90 -1.92 -4.39 -0.56
CA ARG A 90 -0.53 -4.74 -0.86
C ARG A 90 0.44 -4.02 0.09
N ALA A 91 0.21 -2.74 0.39
CA ALA A 91 1.03 -1.98 1.32
C ALA A 91 1.02 -2.61 2.73
N ILE A 92 -0.16 -2.97 3.23
CA ILE A 92 -0.30 -3.62 4.53
C ILE A 92 0.33 -5.01 4.52
N CYS A 93 0.16 -5.79 3.44
CA CYS A 93 0.82 -7.09 3.30
C CYS A 93 2.34 -6.96 3.32
N LEU A 94 2.90 -5.94 2.66
CA LEU A 94 4.34 -5.66 2.68
C LEU A 94 4.86 -5.31 4.08
N PHE A 95 4.10 -4.52 4.86
CA PHE A 95 4.52 -4.16 6.23
C PHE A 95 4.54 -5.37 7.15
N LEU A 96 3.59 -6.29 6.95
CA LEU A 96 3.44 -7.51 7.75
C LEU A 96 4.25 -8.70 7.22
N SER A 97 4.75 -8.64 5.98
CA SER A 97 5.60 -9.67 5.40
C SER A 97 6.87 -9.85 6.22
N ASP A 98 7.44 -11.06 6.25
CA ASP A 98 8.76 -11.30 6.86
C ASP A 98 9.91 -11.13 5.85
N ASP A 99 9.60 -10.82 4.58
CA ASP A 99 10.62 -10.62 3.55
C ASP A 99 11.32 -9.26 3.72
N LEU A 100 12.55 -9.32 4.25
CA LEU A 100 13.38 -8.15 4.47
C LEU A 100 13.77 -7.47 3.16
N ASP A 101 14.01 -8.23 2.09
CA ASP A 101 14.48 -7.67 0.82
C ASP A 101 13.39 -6.78 0.20
N SER A 102 12.13 -7.27 0.15
CA SER A 102 10.99 -6.46 -0.29
C SER A 102 10.79 -5.20 0.56
N LYS A 103 11.01 -5.28 1.87
CA LYS A 103 10.90 -4.11 2.76
C LYS A 103 12.00 -3.09 2.48
N VAL A 104 13.23 -3.53 2.33
CA VAL A 104 14.38 -2.66 2.01
C VAL A 104 14.17 -2.01 0.65
N GLU A 105 13.76 -2.76 -0.36
CA GLU A 105 13.47 -2.23 -1.70
C GLU A 105 12.36 -1.16 -1.65
N PHE A 106 11.30 -1.42 -0.88
CA PHE A 106 10.23 -0.44 -0.71
C PHE A 106 10.71 0.83 0.00
N VAL A 107 11.42 0.69 1.12
CA VAL A 107 11.95 1.85 1.84
C VAL A 107 12.89 2.65 0.94
N PHE A 108 13.74 2.00 0.17
CA PHE A 108 14.62 2.67 -0.79
C PHE A 108 13.81 3.52 -1.79
N ARG A 109 12.76 2.95 -2.39
CA ARG A 109 11.88 3.69 -3.31
C ARG A 109 11.14 4.87 -2.66
N VAL A 110 10.85 4.78 -1.37
CA VAL A 110 10.25 5.89 -0.60
C VAL A 110 11.25 7.03 -0.38
N TYR A 111 12.54 6.71 -0.26
CA TYR A 111 13.60 7.70 -0.12
C TYR A 111 14.06 8.30 -1.46
N ASP A 112 14.02 7.51 -2.53
CA ASP A 112 14.30 7.92 -3.91
C ASP A 112 13.07 8.67 -4.48
N VAL A 113 12.98 9.96 -4.17
CA VAL A 113 11.81 10.82 -4.46
C VAL A 113 11.69 11.09 -5.95
N ASN A 114 12.82 11.18 -6.66
CA ASN A 114 12.86 11.43 -8.09
C ASN A 114 12.77 10.15 -8.95
N HIS A 115 12.86 8.98 -8.32
CA HIS A 115 12.85 7.65 -8.92
C HIS A 115 14.00 7.41 -9.93
N ASP A 116 15.17 7.96 -9.66
CA ASP A 116 16.37 7.80 -10.49
C ASP A 116 17.21 6.55 -10.14
N GLY A 117 16.81 5.83 -9.09
CA GLY A 117 17.49 4.63 -8.60
C GLY A 117 18.62 4.91 -7.63
N MET A 118 18.79 6.15 -7.18
CA MET A 118 19.75 6.58 -6.16
C MET A 118 19.02 7.33 -5.05
N VAL A 119 19.62 7.39 -3.85
CA VAL A 119 19.14 8.26 -2.78
C VAL A 119 20.21 9.32 -2.53
N GLU A 120 19.95 10.53 -2.99
CA GLU A 120 20.86 11.66 -2.83
C GLU A 120 20.72 12.30 -1.43
N TRP A 121 21.77 12.99 -0.98
CA TRP A 121 21.80 13.64 0.33
C TRP A 121 20.64 14.61 0.57
N HIS A 122 20.18 15.31 -0.47
CA HIS A 122 19.07 16.25 -0.36
C HIS A 122 17.73 15.53 -0.16
N GLU A 123 17.55 14.33 -0.73
CA GLU A 123 16.34 13.51 -0.56
C GLU A 123 16.29 12.95 0.87
N LEU A 124 17.42 12.43 1.35
CA LEU A 124 17.55 11.94 2.72
C LEU A 124 17.24 13.06 3.74
N TYR A 125 17.79 14.26 3.53
CA TYR A 125 17.56 15.40 4.42
C TYR A 125 16.10 15.88 4.41
N THR A 126 15.44 15.81 3.25
CA THR A 126 14.04 16.23 3.10
C THR A 126 13.09 15.31 3.89
N LEU A 127 13.42 14.03 4.02
CA LEU A 127 12.58 13.04 4.69
C LEU A 127 12.88 12.86 6.18
N LEU A 128 14.07 13.26 6.64
CA LEU A 128 14.50 13.18 8.05
C LEU A 128 14.14 14.40 8.91
N ARG A 129 13.58 15.46 8.30
CA ARG A 129 13.21 16.70 8.98
C ARG A 129 11.75 16.69 9.44
#